data_AF-A0A9X2C6E1-F1
#
_entry.id   AF-A0A9X2C6E1-F1
#
_cell.length_a   1.000
_cell.length_b   1.000
_cell.length_c   1.000
_cell.angle_alpha   90.00
_cell.angle_beta   90.00
_cell.angle_gamma   90.00
#
_symmetry.space_group_name_H-M   'P 1'
#
loop_
_entity.id
_entity.type
_entity.pdbx_description
1 polymer ?
#
loop_
_entity_poly.entity_id
_entity_poly.type
_entity_poly.pdbx_seq_one_letter_code
_entity_poly.pdbx_strand_id
1 'polypeptide(L)'
;MADTNQGNGTPIWFYPVTWALVIIGWLIVNWQNNRREERKEIRTALTKIFEDINSLQNEAISYHTSARRNFNLETKIVMMESRLSEHLSYLRIRNSSYISEYSNFVDSIMLENFESSIFSRQAPSSTIIESIRDTSSELESALELEFSNLFRGNFITKTVALIKQAIEQQFIIGGLVKFIDRKSEWIMILTAYLFLAYMVVYTLRLIPLSDG
;
A
#
# COMPACT_ATOMS: atom_id res chain seq x y z
N MET A 1 34.87 -41.46 45.51
CA MET A 1 34.33 -41.45 44.13
C MET A 1 33.10 -40.57 44.14
N ALA A 2 33.25 -39.32 43.70
CA ALA A 2 32.13 -38.40 43.55
C ALA A 2 31.92 -38.23 42.05
N ASP A 3 30.88 -38.88 41.54
CA ASP A 3 30.43 -38.71 40.15
C ASP A 3 29.84 -37.31 40.01
N THR A 4 30.67 -36.36 39.58
CA THR A 4 30.20 -35.09 39.04
C THR A 4 29.61 -35.35 37.66
N ASN A 5 28.35 -35.76 37.65
CA ASN A 5 27.50 -35.71 36.46
C ASN A 5 27.42 -34.24 36.00
N GLN A 6 28.31 -33.85 35.08
CA GLN A 6 28.17 -32.65 34.28
C GLN A 6 27.00 -32.86 33.31
N GLY A 7 25.79 -32.67 33.84
CA GLY A 7 24.62 -32.49 33.01
C GLY A 7 24.72 -31.14 32.31
N ASN A 8 25.26 -31.11 31.10
CA ASN A 8 25.11 -30.01 30.14
C ASN A 8 23.62 -29.93 29.73
N GLY A 9 22.77 -29.52 30.66
CA GLY A 9 21.36 -29.26 30.42
C GLY A 9 21.21 -27.85 29.87
N THR A 10 20.57 -27.72 28.71
CA THR A 10 20.15 -26.41 28.20
C THR A 10 19.35 -25.68 29.28
N PRO A 11 19.64 -24.38 29.54
CA PRO A 11 18.89 -23.63 30.54
C PRO A 11 17.39 -23.67 30.23
N ILE A 12 16.53 -23.91 31.22
CA ILE A 12 15.06 -24.03 31.05
C ILE A 12 14.46 -22.81 30.32
N TRP A 13 15.08 -21.64 30.47
CA TRP A 13 14.70 -20.37 29.83
C TRP A 13 15.03 -20.28 28.33
N PHE A 14 15.87 -21.18 27.81
CA PHE A 14 16.23 -21.23 26.39
C PHE A 14 15.02 -21.56 25.51
N TYR A 15 14.16 -22.48 25.94
CA TYR A 15 13.01 -22.91 25.16
C TYR A 15 11.94 -21.81 25.00
N PRO A 16 11.49 -21.10 26.06
CA PRO A 16 10.54 -20.00 25.90
C PRO A 16 11.05 -18.87 25.01
N VAL A 17 12.34 -18.52 25.12
CA VAL A 17 12.95 -17.44 24.33
C VAL A 17 13.03 -17.82 22.85
N THR A 18 13.46 -19.05 22.54
CA THR A 18 13.50 -19.54 21.16
C THR A 18 12.10 -19.62 20.55
N TRP A 19 11.12 -20.14 21.28
CA TRP A 19 9.72 -20.17 20.82
C TRP A 19 9.14 -18.76 20.60
N ALA A 20 9.42 -17.81 21.49
CA ALA A 20 8.98 -16.42 21.30
C ALA A 20 9.58 -15.79 20.04
N LEU A 21 10.87 -16.02 19.78
CA LEU A 21 11.56 -15.51 18.59
C LEU A 21 11.00 -16.14 17.31
N VAL A 22 10.72 -17.46 17.33
CA VAL A 22 10.09 -18.16 16.21
C VAL A 22 8.69 -17.60 15.92
N ILE A 23 7.86 -17.37 16.95
CA ILE A 23 6.51 -16.82 16.78
C ILE A 23 6.58 -15.40 16.20
N ILE A 24 7.46 -14.54 16.71
CA ILE A 24 7.66 -13.19 16.20
C ILE A 24 8.15 -13.22 14.74
N GLY A 25 9.12 -14.08 14.44
CA GLY A 25 9.64 -14.27 13.09
C GLY A 25 8.53 -14.71 12.11
N TRP A 26 7.70 -15.66 12.52
CA TRP A 26 6.57 -16.14 11.72
C TRP A 26 5.55 -15.03 11.47
N LEU A 27 5.20 -14.24 12.49
CA LEU A 27 4.27 -13.11 12.34
C LEU A 27 4.80 -12.07 11.36
N ILE A 28 6.09 -11.72 11.45
CA ILE A 28 6.72 -10.75 10.53
C ILE A 28 6.69 -11.29 9.10
N VAL A 29 7.06 -12.55 8.89
CA VAL A 29 7.08 -13.16 7.55
C VAL A 29 5.67 -13.25 6.96
N ASN A 30 4.69 -13.71 7.75
CA ASN A 30 3.30 -13.82 7.31
C ASN A 30 2.73 -12.44 6.94
N TRP A 31 3.01 -11.43 7.75
CA TRP A 31 2.59 -10.05 7.47
C TRP A 31 3.26 -9.49 6.21
N GLN A 32 4.57 -9.70 6.02
CA GLN A 32 5.26 -9.30 4.80
C GLN A 32 4.70 -10.02 3.57
N ASN A 33 4.33 -11.29 3.70
CA ASN A 33 3.76 -12.05 2.59
C ASN A 33 2.39 -11.52 2.18
N ASN A 34 1.47 -11.36 3.13
CA ASN A 34 0.14 -10.79 2.86
C ASN A 34 0.23 -9.40 2.21
N ARG A 35 1.19 -8.57 2.64
CA ARG A 35 1.41 -7.24 2.06
C ARG A 35 1.93 -7.30 0.62
N ARG A 36 2.79 -8.27 0.31
CA ARG A 36 3.28 -8.52 -1.05
C ARG A 36 2.14 -8.99 -1.95
N GLU A 37 1.26 -9.83 -1.44
CA GLU A 37 0.07 -10.31 -2.17
C GLU A 37 -0.91 -9.16 -2.43
N GLU A 38 -1.28 -8.38 -1.41
CA GLU A 38 -2.14 -7.19 -1.54
C GLU A 38 -1.59 -6.20 -2.58
N ARG A 39 -0.26 -5.97 -2.59
CA ARG A 39 0.38 -5.11 -3.59
C ARG A 39 0.23 -5.66 -5.01
N LYS A 40 0.33 -6.97 -5.20
CA LYS A 40 0.18 -7.60 -6.52
C LYS A 40 -1.26 -7.49 -7.00
N GLU A 41 -2.23 -7.76 -6.13
CA GLU A 41 -3.65 -7.64 -6.46
C GLU A 41 -4.01 -6.22 -6.91
N ILE A 42 -3.60 -5.21 -6.14
CA ILE A 42 -3.85 -3.80 -6.49
C ILE A 42 -3.10 -3.41 -7.77
N ARG A 43 -1.86 -3.90 -7.98
CA ARG A 43 -1.13 -3.63 -9.22
C ARG A 43 -1.86 -4.20 -10.44
N THR A 44 -2.39 -5.41 -10.34
CA THR A 44 -3.18 -6.03 -11.41
C THR A 44 -4.46 -5.25 -11.69
N ALA A 45 -5.16 -4.79 -10.65
CA ALA A 45 -6.34 -3.96 -10.80
C ALA A 45 -6.00 -2.61 -11.47
N LEU A 46 -4.90 -1.98 -11.08
CA LEU A 46 -4.42 -0.73 -11.68
C LEU A 46 -4.06 -0.88 -13.16
N THR A 47 -3.38 -1.97 -13.54
CA THR A 47 -3.09 -2.26 -14.95
C THR A 47 -4.37 -2.34 -15.79
N LYS A 48 -5.41 -2.99 -15.26
CA LYS A 48 -6.71 -3.08 -15.95
C LYS A 48 -7.36 -1.70 -16.13
N ILE A 49 -7.25 -0.83 -15.13
CA ILE A 49 -7.75 0.56 -15.23
C ILE A 49 -7.01 1.33 -16.33
N PHE A 50 -5.69 1.19 -16.44
CA PHE A 50 -4.93 1.82 -17.53
C PHE A 50 -5.35 1.30 -18.91
N GLU A 51 -5.63 0.01 -19.03
CA GLU A 51 -6.19 -0.55 -20.26
C GLU A 51 -7.57 0.06 -20.59
N ASP A 52 -8.44 0.22 -19.59
CA ASP A 52 -9.76 0.83 -19.76
C ASP A 52 -9.66 2.32 -20.15
N ILE A 53 -8.75 3.09 -19.52
CA ILE A 53 -8.48 4.50 -19.87
C ILE A 53 -8.01 4.61 -21.32
N ASN A 54 -7.01 3.82 -21.72
CA ASN A 54 -6.48 3.83 -23.08
C ASN A 54 -7.55 3.39 -24.10
N SER A 55 -8.36 2.39 -23.77
CA SER A 55 -9.47 1.98 -24.63
C SER A 55 -10.49 3.11 -24.79
N LEU A 56 -10.88 3.77 -23.70
CA LEU A 56 -11.82 4.90 -23.71
C LEU A 56 -11.26 6.09 -24.51
N GLN A 57 -9.99 6.42 -24.32
CA GLN A 57 -9.27 7.44 -25.08
C GLN A 57 -9.31 7.14 -26.59
N ASN A 58 -8.98 5.92 -27.01
CA ASN A 58 -8.96 5.56 -28.42
C ASN A 58 -10.35 5.63 -29.06
N GLU A 59 -11.39 5.20 -28.35
CA GLU A 59 -12.77 5.29 -28.82
C GLU A 59 -13.25 6.74 -28.89
N ALA A 60 -12.89 7.58 -27.91
CA ALA A 60 -13.18 9.01 -27.91
C ALA A 60 -12.50 9.72 -29.10
N ILE A 61 -11.22 9.45 -29.34
CA ILE A 61 -10.48 10.00 -30.50
C ILE A 61 -11.13 9.51 -31.80
N SER A 62 -11.50 8.23 -31.88
CA SER A 62 -12.18 7.67 -33.06
C SER A 62 -13.52 8.37 -33.33
N TYR A 63 -14.31 8.62 -32.27
CA TYR A 63 -15.56 9.36 -32.35
C TYR A 63 -15.34 10.80 -32.86
N HIS A 64 -14.45 11.56 -32.24
CA HIS A 64 -14.19 12.97 -32.60
C HIS A 64 -13.57 13.14 -33.99
N THR A 65 -12.81 12.16 -34.48
CA THR A 65 -12.19 12.19 -35.82
C THR A 65 -13.05 11.60 -36.94
N SER A 66 -14.18 10.97 -36.58
CA SER A 66 -15.10 10.35 -37.52
C SER A 66 -15.75 11.37 -38.46
N ALA A 67 -16.17 10.92 -39.65
CA ALA A 67 -16.74 11.81 -40.66
C ALA A 67 -18.13 12.34 -40.28
N ARG A 68 -18.85 11.66 -39.39
CA ARG A 68 -20.23 11.95 -38.99
C ARG A 68 -20.44 11.49 -37.56
N ARG A 69 -21.36 12.15 -36.85
CA ARG A 69 -21.82 11.74 -35.52
C ARG A 69 -22.25 10.27 -35.53
N ASN A 70 -21.66 9.48 -34.64
CA ASN A 70 -21.95 8.06 -34.52
C ASN A 70 -22.52 7.74 -33.14
N PHE A 71 -23.84 7.63 -33.05
CA PHE A 71 -24.57 7.33 -31.81
C PHE A 71 -24.14 6.02 -31.13
N ASN A 72 -23.69 5.03 -31.91
CA ASN A 72 -23.20 3.76 -31.34
C ASN A 72 -21.89 3.97 -30.58
N LEU A 73 -21.00 4.83 -31.08
CA LEU A 73 -19.76 5.18 -30.38
C LEU A 73 -20.03 6.05 -29.15
N GLU A 74 -20.95 7.00 -29.23
CA GLU A 74 -21.37 7.80 -28.05
C GLU A 74 -21.85 6.89 -26.92
N THR A 75 -22.81 6.00 -27.22
CA THR A 75 -23.35 5.06 -26.23
C THR A 75 -22.24 4.17 -25.66
N LYS A 76 -21.32 3.71 -26.50
CA LYS A 76 -20.18 2.89 -26.08
C LYS A 76 -19.25 3.66 -25.14
N ILE A 77 -18.93 4.92 -25.45
CA ILE A 77 -18.08 5.79 -24.63
C ILE A 77 -18.72 6.01 -23.26
N VAL A 78 -20.03 6.31 -23.19
CA VAL A 78 -20.76 6.47 -21.92
C VAL A 78 -20.74 5.17 -21.09
N MET A 79 -20.96 4.02 -21.73
CA MET A 79 -20.88 2.73 -21.05
C MET A 79 -19.47 2.42 -20.53
N MET A 80 -18.44 2.80 -21.27
CA MET A 80 -17.04 2.60 -20.88
C MET A 80 -16.63 3.55 -19.74
N GLU A 81 -17.07 4.81 -19.77
CA GLU A 81 -16.90 5.76 -18.67
C GLU A 81 -17.53 5.23 -17.38
N SER A 82 -18.78 4.75 -17.44
CA SER A 82 -19.47 4.21 -16.26
C SER A 82 -18.75 3.00 -15.67
N ARG A 83 -18.21 2.11 -16.52
CA ARG A 83 -17.39 0.97 -16.08
C ARG A 83 -16.06 1.40 -15.47
N LEU A 84 -15.40 2.39 -16.06
CA LEU A 84 -14.15 2.95 -15.54
C LEU A 84 -14.38 3.58 -14.16
N SER A 85 -15.44 4.36 -14.02
CA SER A 85 -15.89 4.94 -12.73
C SER A 85 -16.10 3.86 -11.68
N GLU A 86 -16.78 2.77 -12.04
CA GLU A 86 -17.00 1.63 -11.16
C GLU A 86 -15.67 0.97 -10.75
N HIS A 87 -14.78 0.66 -11.70
CA HIS A 87 -13.47 0.09 -11.41
C HIS A 87 -12.62 0.99 -10.50
N LEU A 88 -12.65 2.32 -10.73
CA LEU A 88 -11.99 3.30 -9.88
C LEU A 88 -12.58 3.32 -8.46
N SER A 89 -13.90 3.17 -8.33
CA SER A 89 -14.57 3.15 -7.02
C SER A 89 -14.15 1.93 -6.17
N TYR A 90 -13.83 0.81 -6.81
CA TYR A 90 -13.34 -0.39 -6.12
C TYR A 90 -11.87 -0.30 -5.70
N LEU A 91 -11.08 0.55 -6.36
CA LEU A 91 -9.75 0.86 -5.85
C LEU A 91 -9.94 1.61 -4.53
N ARG A 92 -9.66 0.93 -3.41
CA ARG A 92 -9.68 1.46 -2.02
C ARG A 92 -8.63 2.57 -1.77
N ILE A 93 -8.35 3.42 -2.77
CA ILE A 93 -7.51 4.60 -2.67
C ILE A 93 -8.32 5.65 -1.89
N ARG A 94 -7.98 5.79 -0.60
CA ARG A 94 -8.70 6.65 0.35
C ARG A 94 -8.47 8.16 0.14
N ASN A 95 -7.60 8.55 -0.79
CA ASN A 95 -7.24 9.95 -1.07
C ASN A 95 -7.51 10.27 -2.55
N SER A 96 -8.32 11.31 -2.73
CA SER A 96 -9.03 11.65 -3.96
C SER A 96 -8.22 12.48 -4.96
N SER A 97 -6.88 12.39 -4.98
CA SER A 97 -6.11 13.27 -5.88
C SER A 97 -6.40 12.97 -7.35
N TYR A 98 -6.69 11.71 -7.68
CA TYR A 98 -7.07 11.32 -9.04
C TYR A 98 -8.49 11.74 -9.43
N ILE A 99 -9.35 12.18 -8.48
CA ILE A 99 -10.75 12.50 -8.79
C ILE A 99 -10.85 13.77 -9.65
N SER A 100 -9.99 14.77 -9.39
CA SER A 100 -9.91 15.95 -10.26
C SER A 100 -9.48 15.57 -11.66
N GLU A 101 -8.44 14.75 -11.78
CA GLU A 101 -7.92 14.32 -13.08
C GLU A 101 -8.91 13.42 -13.83
N TYR A 102 -9.66 12.60 -13.11
CA TYR A 102 -10.76 11.82 -13.69
C TYR A 102 -11.84 12.73 -14.28
N SER A 103 -12.27 13.76 -13.54
CA SER A 103 -13.25 14.73 -14.02
C SER A 103 -12.71 15.45 -15.26
N ASN A 104 -11.46 15.94 -15.21
CA ASN A 104 -10.82 16.62 -16.35
C ASN A 104 -10.77 15.73 -17.59
N PHE A 105 -10.45 14.46 -17.43
CA PHE A 105 -10.44 13.49 -18.52
C PHE A 105 -11.83 13.27 -19.11
N VAL A 106 -12.85 13.03 -18.28
CA VAL A 106 -14.24 12.88 -18.76
C VAL A 106 -14.73 14.14 -19.44
N ASP A 107 -14.46 15.31 -18.86
CA ASP A 107 -14.82 16.60 -19.44
C ASP A 107 -14.14 16.80 -20.81
N SER A 108 -12.86 16.46 -20.96
CA SER A 108 -12.16 16.55 -22.25
C SER A 108 -12.80 15.71 -23.36
N ILE A 109 -13.43 14.59 -23.00
CA ILE A 109 -14.15 13.72 -23.94
C ILE A 109 -15.53 14.30 -24.29
N MET A 110 -16.21 14.91 -23.31
CA MET A 110 -17.65 15.18 -23.37
C MET A 110 -18.04 16.65 -23.66
N LEU A 111 -17.18 17.65 -23.43
CA LEU A 111 -17.65 19.03 -23.20
C LEU A 111 -18.12 19.82 -24.45
N GLU A 112 -17.55 19.56 -25.64
CA GLU A 112 -17.79 20.44 -26.81
C GLU A 112 -18.51 19.77 -28.00
N ASN A 113 -18.22 18.51 -28.27
CA ASN A 113 -18.59 17.83 -29.52
C ASN A 113 -19.32 16.50 -29.27
N PHE A 114 -19.61 16.21 -28.01
CA PHE A 114 -20.29 15.00 -27.57
C PHE A 114 -21.77 15.30 -27.31
N GLU A 115 -22.66 14.44 -27.81
CA GLU A 115 -24.12 14.59 -27.71
C GLU A 115 -24.72 15.92 -28.22
N SER A 116 -23.92 16.75 -28.90
CA SER A 116 -24.35 18.05 -29.40
C SER A 116 -25.22 17.91 -30.66
N SER A 117 -26.03 18.94 -30.93
CA SER A 117 -26.81 19.04 -32.17
C SER A 117 -25.95 19.38 -33.40
N ILE A 118 -24.73 19.87 -33.18
CA ILE A 118 -23.79 20.31 -34.22
C ILE A 118 -22.48 19.54 -34.03
N PHE A 119 -22.37 18.39 -34.69
CA PHE A 119 -21.14 17.60 -34.70
C PHE A 119 -20.14 18.20 -35.70
N SER A 120 -18.94 18.51 -35.24
CA SER A 120 -17.82 18.94 -36.07
C SER A 120 -16.70 17.91 -36.02
N ARG A 121 -16.26 17.45 -37.18
CA ARG A 121 -15.11 16.54 -37.29
C ARG A 121 -13.85 17.26 -36.84
N GLN A 122 -13.14 16.65 -35.89
CA GLN A 122 -11.88 17.17 -35.38
C GLN A 122 -10.68 16.65 -36.17
N ALA A 123 -9.69 17.53 -36.39
CA ALA A 123 -8.41 17.11 -36.94
C ALA A 123 -7.60 16.33 -35.89
N PRO A 124 -6.71 15.39 -36.29
CA PRO A 124 -5.86 14.67 -35.35
C PRO A 124 -4.93 15.55 -34.48
N SER A 125 -4.68 16.77 -34.95
CA SER A 125 -3.88 17.82 -34.30
C SER A 125 -4.74 18.93 -33.70
N SER A 126 -6.03 18.69 -33.48
CA SER A 126 -6.90 19.64 -32.79
C SER A 126 -6.63 19.63 -31.29
N THR A 127 -6.92 20.77 -30.65
CA THR A 127 -6.77 20.96 -29.21
C THR A 127 -7.64 20.00 -28.40
N ILE A 128 -8.81 19.59 -28.91
CA ILE A 128 -9.67 18.60 -28.25
C ILE A 128 -8.97 17.24 -28.17
N ILE A 129 -8.41 16.78 -29.29
CA ILE A 129 -7.72 15.48 -29.35
C ILE A 129 -6.44 15.51 -28.51
N GLU A 130 -5.72 16.64 -28.48
CA GLU A 130 -4.56 16.85 -27.61
C GLU A 130 -4.96 16.81 -26.13
N SER A 131 -5.98 17.57 -25.73
CA SER A 131 -6.52 17.58 -24.36
C SER A 131 -6.94 16.19 -23.87
N ILE A 132 -7.59 15.39 -24.72
CA ILE A 132 -7.96 13.99 -24.39
C ILE A 132 -6.71 13.13 -24.10
N ARG A 133 -5.60 13.35 -24.82
CA ARG A 133 -4.34 12.60 -24.59
C ARG A 133 -3.60 13.09 -23.35
N ASP A 134 -3.61 14.39 -23.11
CA ASP A 134 -2.90 15.00 -21.99
C ASP A 134 -3.59 14.62 -20.67
N THR A 135 -4.91 14.83 -20.59
CA THR A 135 -5.70 14.49 -19.40
C THR A 135 -5.73 12.99 -19.11
N SER A 136 -5.65 12.12 -20.13
CA SER A 136 -5.50 10.67 -19.89
C SER A 136 -4.15 10.34 -19.26
N SER A 137 -3.07 10.95 -19.73
CA SER A 137 -1.73 10.76 -19.17
C SER A 137 -1.59 11.33 -17.76
N GLU A 138 -2.25 12.46 -17.48
CA GLU A 138 -2.33 13.06 -16.15
C GLU A 138 -3.08 12.15 -15.17
N LEU A 139 -4.22 11.58 -15.60
CA LEU A 139 -4.97 10.61 -14.80
C LEU A 139 -4.15 9.35 -14.49
N GLU A 140 -3.47 8.77 -15.49
CA GLU A 140 -2.59 7.60 -15.28
C GLU A 140 -1.48 7.92 -14.27
N SER A 141 -0.87 9.09 -14.41
CA SER A 141 0.20 9.57 -13.51
C SER A 141 -0.29 9.77 -12.07
N ALA A 142 -1.48 10.37 -11.91
CA ALA A 142 -2.11 10.57 -10.60
C ALA A 142 -2.43 9.23 -9.92
N LEU A 143 -2.95 8.25 -10.68
CA LEU A 143 -3.23 6.91 -10.16
C LEU A 143 -1.96 6.16 -9.74
N GLU A 144 -0.87 6.26 -10.52
CA GLU A 144 0.42 5.65 -10.17
C GLU A 144 1.06 6.32 -8.94
N LEU A 145 0.88 7.64 -8.78
CA LEU A 145 1.32 8.38 -7.60
C LEU A 145 0.56 7.92 -6.36
N GLU A 146 -0.77 7.75 -6.44
CA GLU A 146 -1.58 7.23 -5.34
C GLU A 146 -1.22 5.79 -4.99
N PHE A 147 -0.99 4.93 -5.98
CA PHE A 147 -0.47 3.58 -5.76
C PHE A 147 0.88 3.64 -5.02
N SER A 148 1.79 4.50 -5.47
CA SER A 148 3.07 4.71 -4.80
C SER A 148 2.88 5.19 -3.36
N ASN A 149 1.97 6.13 -3.10
CA ASN A 149 1.69 6.63 -1.75
C ASN A 149 1.10 5.56 -0.82
N LEU A 150 0.23 4.68 -1.33
CA LEU A 150 -0.36 3.59 -0.55
C LEU A 150 0.67 2.57 -0.06
N PHE A 151 1.72 2.32 -0.85
CA PHE A 151 2.75 1.33 -0.54
C PHE A 151 4.07 1.93 -0.02
N ARG A 152 4.34 3.21 -0.27
CA ARG A 152 5.54 3.95 0.18
C ARG A 152 5.28 4.77 1.45
N GLY A 153 4.03 5.16 1.71
CA GLY A 153 3.61 5.97 2.86
C GLY A 153 3.52 5.20 4.19
N ASN A 154 4.48 5.49 5.07
CA ASN A 154 4.52 5.24 6.52
C ASN A 154 4.16 3.82 6.99
N PHE A 155 5.01 2.89 6.55
CA PHE A 155 5.08 1.48 6.94
C PHE A 155 5.03 1.24 8.46
N ILE A 156 5.63 2.14 9.25
CA ILE A 156 5.74 2.03 10.71
C ILE A 156 4.50 2.57 11.42
N THR A 157 3.90 3.68 10.98
CA THR A 157 2.77 4.25 11.74
C THR A 157 1.47 3.47 11.57
N LYS A 158 1.26 2.81 10.41
CA LYS A 158 0.09 1.94 10.22
C LYS A 158 0.23 0.60 10.94
N THR A 159 1.43 0.01 10.98
CA THR A 159 1.70 -1.18 11.81
C THR A 159 1.61 -0.85 13.29
N VAL A 160 2.18 0.27 13.75
CA VAL A 160 2.01 0.75 15.13
C VAL A 160 0.54 1.01 15.45
N ALA A 161 -0.26 1.57 14.53
CA ALA A 161 -1.69 1.79 14.76
C ALA A 161 -2.49 0.47 14.85
N LEU A 162 -2.20 -0.51 14.00
CA LEU A 162 -2.86 -1.84 14.05
C LEU A 162 -2.38 -2.67 15.25
N ILE A 163 -1.11 -2.58 15.61
CA ILE A 163 -0.56 -3.15 16.84
C ILE A 163 -1.22 -2.48 18.06
N LYS A 164 -1.38 -1.15 18.05
CA LYS A 164 -2.09 -0.40 19.10
C LYS A 164 -3.55 -0.85 19.24
N GLN A 165 -4.24 -1.08 18.11
CA GLN A 165 -5.64 -1.55 18.10
C GLN A 165 -5.78 -3.02 18.53
N ALA A 166 -4.88 -3.90 18.12
CA ALA A 166 -4.84 -5.30 18.54
C ALA A 166 -4.46 -5.45 20.02
N ILE A 167 -3.59 -4.57 20.52
CA ILE A 167 -3.21 -4.48 21.94
C ILE A 167 -4.36 -3.90 22.78
N GLU A 168 -5.15 -2.95 22.26
CA GLU A 168 -6.33 -2.42 22.96
C GLU A 168 -7.43 -3.47 23.14
N GLN A 169 -7.56 -4.42 22.20
CA GLN A 169 -8.49 -5.55 22.33
C GLN A 169 -7.97 -6.68 23.26
N GLN A 170 -6.67 -6.76 23.55
CA GLN A 170 -6.10 -7.72 24.50
C GLN A 170 -5.68 -7.03 25.81
N PHE A 171 -6.51 -7.22 26.84
CA PHE A 171 -6.45 -6.64 28.19
C PHE A 171 -5.14 -6.83 28.99
N ILE A 172 -4.08 -7.44 28.44
CA ILE A 172 -2.89 -7.89 29.19
C ILE A 172 -1.65 -6.99 28.95
N ILE A 173 -1.60 -6.17 27.90
CA ILE A 173 -0.40 -5.38 27.54
C ILE A 173 -0.53 -3.87 27.88
N GLY A 174 -1.69 -3.44 28.40
CA GLY A 174 -2.00 -2.02 28.66
C GLY A 174 -1.08 -1.29 29.65
N GLY A 175 -0.36 -2.02 30.52
CA GLY A 175 0.61 -1.45 31.45
C GLY A 175 1.91 -0.98 30.80
N LEU A 176 2.39 -1.69 29.78
CA LEU A 176 3.63 -1.34 29.07
C LEU A 176 3.40 -0.20 28.08
N VAL A 177 2.25 -0.16 27.41
CA VAL A 177 1.93 0.83 26.36
C VAL A 177 1.81 2.25 26.92
N LYS A 178 1.17 2.44 28.08
CA LYS A 178 1.07 3.78 28.71
C LYS A 178 2.43 4.36 29.12
N PHE A 179 3.42 3.51 29.35
CA PHE A 179 4.79 3.94 29.67
C PHE A 179 5.60 4.26 28.40
N ILE A 180 5.29 3.57 27.29
CA ILE A 180 5.92 3.76 25.98
C ILE A 180 5.51 5.08 25.34
N ASP A 181 4.23 5.48 25.41
CA ASP A 181 3.68 6.62 24.64
C ASP A 181 4.25 8.02 25.00
N ARG A 182 5.02 8.16 26.09
CA ARG A 182 5.45 9.48 26.60
C ARG A 182 6.92 9.86 26.41
N LYS A 183 7.82 8.94 26.01
CA LYS A 183 9.28 9.22 25.87
C LYS A 183 10.02 8.29 24.85
N SER A 184 9.30 7.73 23.87
CA SER A 184 9.57 6.37 23.34
C SER A 184 10.79 6.14 22.45
N GLU A 185 11.30 7.10 21.67
CA GLU A 185 12.39 6.77 20.73
C GLU A 185 13.73 6.51 21.45
N TRP A 186 14.13 7.42 22.34
CA TRP A 186 15.35 7.25 23.13
C TRP A 186 15.21 6.17 24.20
N ILE A 187 14.01 5.99 24.78
CA ILE A 187 13.82 4.95 25.77
C ILE A 187 13.84 3.57 25.12
N MET A 188 13.25 3.35 23.93
CA MET A 188 13.34 2.03 23.29
C MET A 188 14.76 1.68 22.90
N ILE A 189 15.53 2.64 22.37
CA ILE A 189 16.95 2.46 22.08
C ILE A 189 17.73 2.19 23.38
N LEU A 190 17.53 3.00 24.41
CA LEU A 190 18.17 2.81 25.71
C LEU A 190 17.78 1.47 26.36
N THR A 191 16.53 1.05 26.25
CA THR A 191 16.02 -0.20 26.84
C THR A 191 16.53 -1.41 26.07
N ALA A 192 16.62 -1.33 24.73
CA ALA A 192 17.25 -2.36 23.90
C ALA A 192 18.75 -2.47 24.19
N TYR A 193 19.46 -1.34 24.32
CA TYR A 193 20.87 -1.33 24.71
C TYR A 193 21.09 -1.77 26.15
N LEU A 194 20.21 -1.43 27.09
CA LEU A 194 20.27 -1.90 28.47
C LEU A 194 19.95 -3.38 28.58
N PHE A 195 19.00 -3.88 27.79
CA PHE A 195 18.69 -5.31 27.73
C PHE A 195 19.85 -6.09 27.12
N LEU A 196 20.46 -5.57 26.05
CA LEU A 196 21.63 -6.17 25.40
C LEU A 196 22.86 -6.12 26.32
N ALA A 197 23.12 -4.98 26.98
CA ALA A 197 24.20 -4.84 27.95
C ALA A 197 23.98 -5.73 29.19
N TYR A 198 22.75 -5.82 29.68
CA TYR A 198 22.37 -6.73 30.76
C TYR A 198 22.60 -8.19 30.35
N MET A 199 22.20 -8.58 29.15
CA MET A 199 22.47 -9.91 28.60
C MET A 199 23.97 -10.18 28.50
N VAL A 200 24.77 -9.22 28.01
CA VAL A 200 26.23 -9.36 27.92
C VAL A 200 26.87 -9.51 29.30
N VAL A 201 26.53 -8.64 30.26
CA VAL A 201 27.07 -8.70 31.63
C VAL A 201 26.63 -9.99 32.35
N TYR A 202 25.40 -10.41 32.14
CA TYR A 202 24.87 -11.66 32.68
C TYR A 202 25.59 -12.87 32.10
N THR A 203 25.84 -12.89 30.78
CA THR A 203 26.64 -13.95 30.14
C THR A 203 28.09 -13.96 30.62
N LEU A 204 28.71 -12.79 30.83
CA LEU A 204 30.08 -12.71 31.34
C LEU A 204 30.20 -13.18 32.80
N ARG A 205 29.20 -12.94 33.64
CA ARG A 205 29.14 -13.47 35.02
C ARG A 205 28.95 -14.98 35.10
N LEU A 206 28.43 -15.59 34.05
CA LEU A 206 28.22 -17.04 33.95
C LEU A 206 29.47 -17.78 33.45
N ILE A 207 30.51 -17.06 33.02
CA ILE A 207 31.81 -17.66 32.70
C ILE A 207 32.55 -17.84 34.03
N PRO A 208 32.79 -19.09 34.49
CA PRO A 208 33.58 -19.31 35.69
C PRO A 208 35.00 -18.77 35.42
N LEU A 209 35.47 -17.87 36.29
CA LEU A 209 36.88 -17.51 36.31
C LEU A 209 37.64 -18.81 36.59
N SER A 210 38.42 -19.23 35.60
CA SER A 210 39.41 -20.30 35.76
C SER A 210 40.45 -19.79 36.74
N ASP A 211 40.21 -19.97 38.04
CA ASP A 211 41.21 -19.75 39.08
C ASP A 211 42.37 -20.73 38.80
N GLY A 212 43.53 -20.17 38.43
CA GLY A 212 44.81 -20.86 38.42
C GLY A 212 45.41 -20.93 39.82
#